data_AF-A0A3C0G8M4-F1
#
_entry.id   AF-A0A3C0G8M4-F1
#
_cell.length_a   1.000
_cell.length_b   1.000
_cell.length_c   1.000
_cell.angle_alpha   90.00
_cell.angle_beta   90.00
_cell.angle_gamma   90.00
#
_symmetry.space_group_name_H-M   'P 1'
#
loop_
_entity.id
_entity.type
_entity.pdbx_description
1 polymer ?
#
loop_
_entity_poly.entity_id
_entity_poly.type
_entity_poly.pdbx_seq_one_letter_code
_entity_poly.pdbx_strand_id
1 'polypeptide(L)'
;FLDGLTGFERYVYDQFPKSKGYLNFSGSNDTADPTEGSFIRVVDVAGGAFPSLSRNVTGEKIIDPESNTISFEFHVFIPDQSNDNQILLQRISGSNHGITLGLSSSNDTTACDLIFSAVSSSNYMSASISVDKGKFNYVYACLDRHQSNNKLILNLNNRQTVTSSDISTLKGFSFGKSDMLIGSGTQFNMDGFVSSNVFTPKQSFSGSLDELRIFHSDRSDDLRKKFEKRQIYANEDLKLYFKFNEP
;
A
#
# COMPACT_ATOMS: atom_id res chain seq x y z
N PHE A 1 -10.76 -9.12 -30.46
CA PHE A 1 -9.72 -8.12 -30.81
C PHE A 1 -8.39 -8.45 -30.13
N LEU A 2 -8.33 -8.53 -28.79
CA LEU A 2 -7.08 -8.80 -28.06
C LEU A 2 -6.48 -10.20 -28.28
N ASP A 3 -7.30 -11.22 -28.49
CA ASP A 3 -6.85 -12.61 -28.68
C ASP A 3 -6.22 -12.88 -30.05
N GLY A 4 -6.29 -11.91 -30.98
CA GLY A 4 -5.70 -12.01 -32.32
C GLY A 4 -4.32 -11.35 -32.45
N LEU A 5 -3.79 -10.76 -31.39
CA LEU A 5 -2.51 -10.05 -31.43
C LEU A 5 -1.35 -11.05 -31.46
N THR A 6 -0.43 -10.86 -32.40
CA THR A 6 0.86 -11.58 -32.42
C THR A 6 1.71 -11.18 -31.21
N GLY A 7 2.74 -11.97 -30.90
CA GLY A 7 3.61 -11.71 -29.73
C GLY A 7 4.25 -10.32 -29.75
N PHE A 8 4.61 -9.80 -30.93
CA PHE A 8 5.17 -8.46 -31.09
C PHE A 8 4.10 -7.38 -30.95
N GLU A 9 2.92 -7.54 -31.56
CA GLU A 9 1.82 -6.58 -31.43
C GLU A 9 1.33 -6.48 -30.00
N ARG A 10 1.27 -7.61 -29.28
CA ARG A 10 0.96 -7.63 -27.86
C ARG A 10 2.03 -6.93 -27.04
N TYR A 11 3.31 -7.15 -27.35
CA TYR A 11 4.41 -6.45 -26.68
C TYR A 11 4.34 -4.94 -26.90
N VAL A 12 4.09 -4.47 -28.12
CA VAL A 12 3.93 -3.06 -28.47
C VAL A 12 2.67 -2.48 -27.81
N TYR A 13 1.54 -3.19 -27.86
CA TYR A 13 0.30 -2.81 -27.19
C TYR A 13 0.46 -2.72 -25.67
N ASP A 14 1.26 -3.60 -25.05
CA ASP A 14 1.66 -3.55 -23.64
C ASP A 14 2.56 -2.35 -23.29
N GLN A 15 3.15 -1.65 -24.28
CA GLN A 15 3.89 -0.41 -24.04
C GLN A 15 2.98 0.81 -23.96
N PHE A 16 1.75 0.74 -24.46
CA PHE A 16 0.78 1.83 -24.36
C PHE A 16 0.08 1.78 -23.00
N PRO A 17 -0.17 2.92 -22.34
CA PRO A 17 -0.98 2.97 -21.14
C PRO A 17 -2.37 2.39 -21.43
N LYS A 18 -2.70 1.24 -20.82
CA LYS A 18 -3.99 0.55 -21.08
C LYS A 18 -5.12 1.02 -20.18
N SER A 19 -4.82 1.94 -19.27
CA SER A 19 -5.73 2.45 -18.26
C SER A 19 -5.58 3.96 -18.22
N LYS A 20 -6.61 4.70 -18.66
CA LYS A 20 -6.83 6.11 -18.25
C LYS A 20 -7.55 6.17 -16.90
N GLY A 21 -7.39 5.16 -16.06
CA GLY A 21 -8.09 5.02 -14.79
C GLY A 21 -7.10 5.15 -13.67
N TYR A 22 -7.37 6.05 -12.74
CA TYR A 22 -6.78 6.12 -11.42
C TYR A 22 -7.91 6.55 -10.50
N LEU A 23 -7.89 6.12 -9.25
CA LEU A 23 -8.90 6.55 -8.30
C LEU A 23 -8.44 7.83 -7.61
N ASN A 24 -9.29 8.86 -7.67
CA ASN A 24 -9.08 10.10 -6.92
C ASN A 24 -9.65 9.98 -5.51
N PHE A 25 -8.84 10.35 -4.54
CA PHE A 25 -9.22 10.50 -3.14
C PHE A 25 -9.34 12.00 -2.86
N SER A 26 -10.51 12.40 -2.38
CA SER A 26 -10.85 13.82 -2.18
C SER A 26 -10.13 14.47 -0.99
N GLY A 27 -9.57 13.69 -0.07
CA GLY A 27 -9.17 14.14 1.25
C GLY A 27 -10.34 14.61 2.12
N SER A 28 -10.01 15.01 3.35
CA SER A 28 -10.91 15.64 4.32
C SER A 28 -10.37 17.03 4.70
N ASN A 29 -11.27 17.92 5.13
CA ASN A 29 -10.90 19.26 5.61
C ASN A 29 -10.58 19.18 7.12
N ASP A 30 -9.29 19.05 7.45
CA ASP A 30 -8.70 19.23 8.79
C ASP A 30 -9.22 18.32 9.92
N THR A 31 -9.98 17.27 9.61
CA THR A 31 -10.38 16.24 10.57
C THR A 31 -9.84 14.87 10.18
N ALA A 32 -9.12 14.27 11.13
CA ALA A 32 -8.54 12.92 11.07
C ALA A 32 -9.57 11.78 11.14
N ASP A 33 -10.86 12.08 10.96
CA ASP A 33 -11.89 11.06 11.09
C ASP A 33 -11.73 10.06 9.92
N PRO A 34 -11.54 8.78 10.20
CA PRO A 34 -11.32 7.78 9.16
C PRO A 34 -12.52 7.62 8.20
N THR A 35 -13.67 8.20 8.56
CA THR A 35 -14.92 8.17 7.78
C THR A 35 -15.13 9.40 6.91
N GLU A 36 -14.26 10.41 7.00
CA GLU A 36 -14.35 11.66 6.24
C GLU A 36 -13.48 11.64 4.97
N GLY A 37 -14.01 12.22 3.90
CA GLY A 37 -13.42 12.14 2.56
C GLY A 37 -13.69 10.79 1.85
N SER A 38 -13.02 10.58 0.72
CA SER A 38 -13.15 9.34 -0.05
C SER A 38 -12.15 8.30 0.44
N PHE A 39 -12.59 7.07 0.69
CA PHE A 39 -11.72 5.96 1.11
C PHE A 39 -12.29 4.61 0.65
N ILE A 40 -11.44 3.58 0.64
CA ILE A 40 -11.85 2.19 0.41
C ILE A 40 -11.67 1.40 1.69
N ARG A 41 -12.68 0.61 2.05
CA ARG A 41 -12.61 -0.38 3.12
C ARG A 41 -12.62 -1.79 2.51
N VAL A 42 -11.56 -2.54 2.77
CA VAL A 42 -11.41 -3.92 2.31
C VAL A 42 -11.67 -4.85 3.49
N VAL A 43 -12.78 -5.58 3.40
CA VAL A 43 -13.16 -6.60 4.37
C VAL A 43 -12.45 -7.91 4.01
N ASP A 44 -11.51 -8.33 4.84
CA ASP A 44 -10.65 -9.50 4.59
C ASP A 44 -11.31 -10.81 5.02
N VAL A 45 -12.41 -11.17 4.36
CA VAL A 45 -13.16 -12.42 4.60
C VAL A 45 -13.59 -13.04 3.27
N ALA A 46 -13.05 -14.22 2.95
CA ALA A 46 -13.40 -14.97 1.75
C ALA A 46 -14.91 -15.27 1.70
N GLY A 47 -15.59 -14.68 0.72
CA GLY A 47 -17.03 -14.85 0.52
C GLY A 47 -17.91 -14.20 1.59
N GLY A 48 -17.37 -13.36 2.47
CA GLY A 48 -18.14 -12.70 3.53
C GLY A 48 -19.11 -11.63 3.02
N ALA A 49 -18.69 -10.83 2.04
CA ALA A 49 -19.53 -9.74 1.51
C ALA A 49 -20.62 -10.23 0.54
N PHE A 50 -20.30 -11.19 -0.32
CA PHE A 50 -21.23 -11.73 -1.31
C PHE A 50 -21.07 -13.26 -1.45
N PRO A 51 -21.60 -14.04 -0.49
CA PRO A 51 -21.42 -15.50 -0.49
C PRO A 51 -21.93 -16.18 -1.77
N SER A 52 -23.01 -15.67 -2.36
CA SER A 52 -23.62 -16.22 -3.58
C SER A 52 -22.82 -15.97 -4.86
N LEU A 53 -21.90 -15.00 -4.84
CA LEU A 53 -21.05 -14.63 -5.99
C LEU A 53 -19.60 -15.08 -5.80
N SER A 54 -19.22 -15.48 -4.58
CA SER A 54 -17.86 -15.88 -4.28
C SER A 54 -17.59 -17.33 -4.67
N ARG A 55 -16.48 -17.54 -5.37
CA ARG A 55 -15.95 -18.90 -5.63
C ARG A 55 -15.39 -19.55 -4.37
N ASN A 56 -15.02 -18.74 -3.38
CA ASN A 56 -14.49 -19.19 -2.09
C ASN A 56 -15.29 -18.56 -0.94
N VAL A 57 -16.00 -19.39 -0.17
CA VAL A 57 -16.86 -18.99 0.95
C VAL A 57 -16.34 -19.52 2.29
N THR A 58 -15.05 -19.84 2.38
CA THR A 58 -14.44 -20.42 3.60
C THR A 58 -14.45 -19.47 4.79
N GLY A 59 -14.61 -18.16 4.57
CA GLY A 59 -14.46 -17.14 5.62
C GLY A 59 -13.01 -16.93 6.06
N GLU A 60 -12.04 -17.51 5.34
CA GLU A 60 -10.62 -17.33 5.59
C GLU A 60 -10.18 -15.90 5.25
N LYS A 61 -9.11 -15.47 5.91
CA LYS A 61 -8.45 -14.19 5.62
C LYS A 61 -7.47 -14.39 4.48
N ILE A 62 -7.59 -13.58 3.44
CA ILE A 62 -6.79 -13.70 2.21
C ILE A 62 -5.60 -12.72 2.25
N ILE A 63 -5.79 -11.54 2.83
CA ILE A 63 -4.79 -10.48 2.87
C ILE A 63 -3.86 -10.64 4.08
N ASP A 64 -4.28 -11.32 5.16
CA ASP A 64 -3.47 -11.53 6.36
C ASP A 64 -2.22 -12.40 6.04
N PRO A 65 -0.99 -11.84 6.05
CA PRO A 65 0.23 -12.61 5.78
C PRO A 65 0.61 -13.63 6.83
N GLU A 66 0.03 -13.61 8.03
CA GLU A 66 0.46 -14.48 9.14
C GLU A 66 1.97 -14.35 9.43
N SER A 67 2.75 -15.39 9.11
CA SER A 67 4.22 -15.43 9.19
C SER A 67 4.95 -15.02 7.90
N ASN A 68 4.22 -14.85 6.80
CA ASN A 68 4.80 -14.66 5.47
C ASN A 68 5.24 -13.22 5.21
N THR A 69 6.09 -13.07 4.20
CA THR A 69 6.41 -11.78 3.57
C THR A 69 5.14 -11.18 2.95
N ILE A 70 4.97 -9.86 3.06
CA ILE A 70 3.91 -9.12 2.37
C ILE A 70 4.49 -7.93 1.64
N SER A 71 4.04 -7.70 0.42
CA SER A 71 4.43 -6.54 -0.37
C SER A 71 3.24 -5.82 -1.01
N PHE A 72 3.44 -4.53 -1.21
CA PHE A 72 2.49 -3.58 -1.79
C PHE A 72 3.15 -2.91 -2.98
N GLU A 73 2.50 -2.94 -4.15
CA GLU A 73 2.90 -2.21 -5.35
C GLU A 73 1.76 -1.27 -5.76
N PHE A 74 2.04 -0.01 -6.04
CA PHE A 74 1.05 0.94 -6.57
C PHE A 74 1.73 2.17 -7.18
N HIS A 75 0.97 2.95 -7.94
CA HIS A 75 1.35 4.31 -8.29
C HIS A 75 0.56 5.30 -7.43
N VAL A 76 1.24 6.33 -6.96
CA VAL A 76 0.63 7.41 -6.19
C VAL A 76 0.92 8.76 -6.82
N PHE A 77 -0.11 9.57 -7.01
CA PHE A 77 -0.01 10.98 -7.32
C PHE A 77 -0.34 11.78 -6.07
N ILE A 78 0.62 12.59 -5.62
CA ILE A 78 0.44 13.50 -4.48
C ILE A 78 0.35 14.91 -5.07
N PRO A 79 -0.72 15.68 -4.82
CA PRO A 79 -0.87 17.04 -5.34
C PRO A 79 0.27 17.95 -4.89
N ASP A 80 0.65 18.90 -5.73
CA ASP A 80 1.72 19.89 -5.55
C ASP A 80 1.31 21.04 -4.61
N GLN A 81 0.88 20.66 -3.41
CA GLN A 81 0.44 21.56 -2.33
C GLN A 81 0.97 21.08 -0.98
N SER A 82 0.84 21.90 0.07
CA SER A 82 1.11 21.45 1.44
C SER A 82 0.09 20.39 1.86
N ASN A 83 0.52 19.47 2.72
CA ASN A 83 -0.34 18.42 3.28
C ASN A 83 -0.03 18.23 4.75
N ASP A 84 -1.02 17.77 5.52
CA ASP A 84 -0.79 17.20 6.83
C ASP A 84 -0.48 15.68 6.74
N ASN A 85 -0.23 15.05 7.88
CA ASN A 85 -0.11 13.60 7.98
C ASN A 85 -1.37 12.91 7.40
N GLN A 86 -1.16 12.05 6.42
CA GLN A 86 -2.21 11.32 5.71
C GLN A 86 -1.87 9.83 5.65
N ILE A 87 -2.90 8.98 5.60
CA ILE A 87 -2.73 7.53 5.49
C ILE A 87 -3.10 7.11 4.06
N LEU A 88 -2.17 6.42 3.39
CA LEU A 88 -2.40 5.84 2.07
C LEU A 88 -3.04 4.46 2.18
N LEU A 89 -2.49 3.62 3.05
CA LEU A 89 -2.97 2.27 3.30
C LEU A 89 -2.68 1.92 4.74
N GLN A 90 -3.67 1.38 5.45
CA GLN A 90 -3.49 0.95 6.82
C GLN A 90 -4.30 -0.30 7.11
N ARG A 91 -3.65 -1.25 7.79
CA ARG A 91 -4.31 -2.37 8.43
C ARG A 91 -3.74 -2.55 9.82
N ILE A 92 -4.50 -2.14 10.83
CA ILE A 92 -4.08 -2.17 12.22
C ILE A 92 -5.18 -2.77 13.11
N SER A 93 -4.78 -3.42 14.20
CA SER A 93 -5.63 -3.84 15.31
C SER A 93 -5.21 -3.06 16.55
N GLY A 94 -6.00 -2.04 16.91
CA GLY A 94 -5.57 -1.02 17.88
C GLY A 94 -4.41 -0.18 17.32
N SER A 95 -3.58 0.41 18.18
CA SER A 95 -2.47 1.29 17.76
C SER A 95 -1.10 0.59 17.69
N ASN A 96 -0.99 -0.66 18.12
CA ASN A 96 0.29 -1.36 18.37
C ASN A 96 0.45 -2.66 17.57
N HIS A 97 -0.39 -2.91 16.59
CA HIS A 97 -0.33 -4.15 15.85
C HIS A 97 -0.85 -3.94 14.44
N GLY A 98 0.03 -3.83 13.46
CA GLY A 98 -0.41 -3.36 12.16
C GLY A 98 0.68 -3.09 11.15
N ILE A 99 0.25 -2.79 9.93
CA ILE A 99 1.07 -2.26 8.86
C ILE A 99 0.41 -0.97 8.37
N THR A 100 1.22 0.06 8.16
CA THR A 100 0.78 1.37 7.68
C THR A 100 1.73 1.94 6.64
N LEU A 101 1.17 2.46 5.55
CA LEU A 101 1.79 3.38 4.62
C LEU A 101 1.12 4.76 4.76
N GLY A 102 1.92 5.79 5.00
CA GLY A 102 1.42 7.15 5.21
C GLY A 102 2.35 8.21 4.64
N LEU A 103 1.87 9.44 4.55
CA LEU A 103 2.62 10.62 4.14
C LEU A 103 2.88 11.50 5.36
N SER A 104 4.10 12.01 5.51
CA SER A 104 4.41 13.03 6.50
C SER A 104 3.78 14.37 6.12
N SER A 105 3.42 15.16 7.14
CA SER A 105 3.05 16.56 6.94
C SER A 105 4.21 17.33 6.33
N SER A 106 3.93 18.14 5.31
CA SER A 106 4.94 18.96 4.64
C SER A 106 4.33 20.29 4.17
N ASN A 107 5.02 21.39 4.47
CA ASN A 107 4.74 22.71 3.89
C ASN A 107 5.37 22.87 2.50
N ASP A 108 6.26 21.95 2.10
CA ASP A 108 6.85 21.93 0.77
C ASP A 108 5.81 21.43 -0.24
N THR A 109 5.59 22.20 -1.30
CA THR A 109 4.66 21.87 -2.39
C THR A 109 5.27 20.91 -3.41
N THR A 110 6.57 20.62 -3.31
CA THR A 110 7.32 19.80 -4.26
C THR A 110 7.63 18.40 -3.73
N ALA A 111 7.68 18.19 -2.41
CA ALA A 111 7.95 16.90 -1.82
C ALA A 111 7.34 16.71 -0.41
N CYS A 112 7.17 15.46 -0.01
CA CYS A 112 6.93 15.01 1.36
C CYS A 112 7.57 13.63 1.56
N ASP A 113 7.55 13.08 2.77
CA ASP A 113 8.07 11.72 2.98
C ASP A 113 6.94 10.69 2.94
N LEU A 114 7.18 9.61 2.20
CA LEU A 114 6.42 8.38 2.30
C LEU A 114 7.01 7.53 3.42
N ILE A 115 6.16 7.12 4.35
CA ILE A 115 6.50 6.34 5.54
C ILE A 115 5.90 4.95 5.39
N PHE A 116 6.70 3.92 5.60
CA PHE A 116 6.24 2.54 5.74
C PHE A 116 6.57 2.05 7.15
N SER A 117 5.55 1.59 7.89
CA SER A 117 5.72 1.12 9.26
C SER A 117 5.01 -0.21 9.49
N ALA A 118 5.65 -1.05 10.28
CA ALA A 118 5.10 -2.31 10.75
C ALA A 118 5.33 -2.42 12.25
N VAL A 119 4.28 -2.82 12.98
CA VAL A 119 4.26 -2.79 14.44
C VAL A 119 3.65 -4.09 14.96
N SER A 120 4.29 -4.68 15.96
CA SER A 120 3.82 -5.89 16.63
C SER A 120 4.09 -5.78 18.13
N SER A 121 3.05 -5.40 18.87
CA SER A 121 3.10 -5.11 20.31
C SER A 121 4.13 -4.03 20.66
N SER A 122 5.29 -4.40 21.21
CA SER A 122 6.37 -3.50 21.58
C SER A 122 7.50 -3.41 20.55
N ASN A 123 7.36 -4.10 19.42
CA ASN A 123 8.34 -4.08 18.34
C ASN A 123 7.82 -3.21 17.21
N TYR A 124 8.64 -2.27 16.78
CA TYR A 124 8.30 -1.28 15.79
C TYR A 124 9.40 -1.30 14.72
N MET A 125 9.00 -1.17 13.47
CA MET A 125 9.92 -0.88 12.37
C MET A 125 9.32 0.23 11.53
N SER A 126 10.16 1.12 11.03
CA SER A 126 9.78 2.16 10.08
C SER A 126 10.89 2.33 9.03
N ALA A 127 10.49 2.69 7.82
CA ALA A 127 11.36 3.19 6.76
C ALA A 127 10.67 4.41 6.13
N SER A 128 11.44 5.39 5.68
CA SER A 128 10.91 6.58 5.02
C SER A 128 11.74 7.01 3.83
N ILE A 129 11.08 7.54 2.81
CA ILE A 129 11.70 8.02 1.57
C ILE A 129 10.99 9.29 1.11
N SER A 130 11.75 10.28 0.65
CA SER A 130 11.18 11.49 0.06
C SER A 130 10.52 11.15 -1.29
N VAL A 131 9.30 11.64 -1.49
CA VAL A 131 8.50 11.45 -2.70
C VAL A 131 8.13 12.79 -3.29
N ASP A 132 8.34 12.92 -4.60
CA ASP A 132 8.03 14.14 -5.34
C ASP A 132 6.51 14.29 -5.55
N LYS A 133 6.01 15.51 -5.39
CA LYS A 133 4.61 15.89 -5.64
C LYS A 133 4.40 16.33 -7.10
N GLY A 134 3.13 16.45 -7.50
CA GLY A 134 2.72 16.89 -8.84
C GLY A 134 2.93 15.87 -9.95
N LYS A 135 3.33 14.64 -9.64
CA LYS A 135 3.50 13.54 -10.59
C LYS A 135 3.21 12.18 -9.96
N PHE A 136 2.95 11.19 -10.80
CA PHE A 136 2.85 9.80 -10.35
C PHE A 136 4.23 9.26 -10.00
N ASN A 137 4.31 8.60 -8.85
CA ASN A 137 5.46 7.85 -8.40
C ASN A 137 5.07 6.38 -8.22
N TYR A 138 5.91 5.47 -8.70
CA TYR A 138 5.79 4.05 -8.42
C TYR A 138 6.36 3.75 -7.04
N VAL A 139 5.57 3.06 -6.22
CA VAL A 139 5.94 2.66 -4.86
C VAL A 139 5.94 1.14 -4.78
N TYR A 140 7.01 0.60 -4.21
CA TYR A 140 7.08 -0.77 -3.72
C TYR A 140 7.44 -0.76 -2.24
N ALA A 141 6.57 -1.31 -1.40
CA ALA A 141 6.80 -1.48 0.03
C ALA A 141 6.72 -2.96 0.39
N CYS A 142 7.70 -3.49 1.14
CA CYS A 142 7.76 -4.90 1.49
C CYS A 142 8.19 -5.09 2.93
N LEU A 143 7.39 -5.82 3.70
CA LEU A 143 7.81 -6.44 4.94
C LEU A 143 8.40 -7.80 4.59
N ASP A 144 9.73 -7.86 4.52
CA ASP A 144 10.50 -9.06 4.23
C ASP A 144 10.70 -9.88 5.52
N ARG A 145 10.37 -11.17 5.44
CA ARG A 145 10.47 -12.15 6.53
C ARG A 145 11.18 -13.44 6.11
N HIS A 146 11.95 -13.40 5.01
CA HIS A 146 12.69 -14.56 4.50
C HIS A 146 13.81 -15.04 5.44
N GLN A 147 14.36 -14.14 6.25
CA GLN A 147 15.42 -14.45 7.21
C GLN A 147 14.87 -14.44 8.64
N SER A 148 15.64 -14.91 9.61
CA SER A 148 15.30 -14.86 11.06
C SER A 148 15.02 -13.45 11.60
N ASN A 149 15.29 -12.44 10.76
CA ASN A 149 15.30 -11.03 11.03
C ASN A 149 14.37 -10.36 10.01
N ASN A 150 13.29 -9.72 10.48
CA ASN A 150 12.37 -9.04 9.59
C ASN A 150 12.95 -7.69 9.16
N LYS A 151 12.57 -7.22 7.98
CA LYS A 151 13.06 -5.96 7.42
C LYS A 151 11.97 -5.25 6.63
N LEU A 152 11.88 -3.94 6.77
CA LEU A 152 11.09 -3.12 5.85
C LEU A 152 11.95 -2.67 4.69
N ILE A 153 11.41 -2.79 3.48
CA ILE A 153 12.01 -2.32 2.24
C ILE A 153 11.02 -1.35 1.62
N LEU A 154 11.47 -0.14 1.31
CA LEU A 154 10.70 0.85 0.59
C LEU A 154 11.50 1.29 -0.63
N ASN A 155 10.93 1.11 -1.81
CA ASN A 155 11.54 1.48 -3.07
C ASN A 155 10.64 2.43 -3.84
N LEU A 156 11.25 3.50 -4.34
CA LEU A 156 10.59 4.53 -5.12
C LEU A 156 11.10 4.51 -6.56
N ASN A 157 10.17 4.47 -7.51
CA ASN A 157 10.41 4.57 -8.95
C ASN A 157 11.43 3.54 -9.50
N ASN A 158 11.59 2.39 -8.85
CA ASN A 158 12.60 1.38 -9.19
C ASN A 158 14.05 1.94 -9.22
N ARG A 159 14.32 3.01 -8.45
CA ARG A 159 15.61 3.74 -8.47
C ARG A 159 16.23 3.89 -7.10
N GLN A 160 15.43 4.26 -6.10
CA GLN A 160 15.90 4.48 -4.75
C GLN A 160 15.28 3.43 -3.83
N THR A 161 16.11 2.81 -2.99
CA THR A 161 15.67 1.85 -1.97
C THR A 161 16.19 2.32 -0.62
N VAL A 162 15.29 2.35 0.36
CA VAL A 162 15.61 2.53 1.77
C VAL A 162 15.09 1.32 2.54
N THR A 163 15.67 1.08 3.70
CA THR A 163 15.25 -0.03 4.56
C THR A 163 15.16 0.42 6.00
N SER A 164 14.39 -0.30 6.83
CA SER A 164 14.29 0.04 8.26
C SER A 164 15.65 0.04 8.94
N SER A 165 15.83 0.98 9.88
CA SER A 165 17.02 1.12 10.71
C SER A 165 17.22 -0.06 11.64
N ASP A 166 16.11 -0.56 12.20
CA ASP A 166 16.12 -1.70 13.09
C ASP A 166 15.78 -3.01 12.37
N ILE A 167 16.52 -4.03 12.77
CA ILE A 167 16.21 -5.43 12.49
C ILE A 167 15.49 -5.94 13.74
N SER A 168 14.18 -6.19 13.62
CA SER A 168 13.37 -6.70 14.73
C SER A 168 12.62 -7.96 14.32
N THR A 169 12.51 -8.91 15.25
CA THR A 169 11.64 -10.08 15.06
C THR A 169 10.21 -9.67 15.41
N LEU A 170 9.47 -9.16 14.42
CA LEU A 170 8.01 -9.07 14.55
C LEU A 170 7.45 -10.49 14.57
N LYS A 171 6.65 -10.78 15.60
CA LYS A 171 5.84 -12.01 15.62
C LYS A 171 4.87 -12.00 14.44
N GLY A 172 4.35 -13.17 14.09
CA GLY A 172 3.31 -13.30 13.08
C GLY A 172 2.21 -12.27 13.28
N PHE A 173 1.80 -11.63 12.20
CA PHE A 173 0.64 -10.76 12.26
C PHE A 173 -0.60 -11.63 12.29
N SER A 174 -1.46 -11.44 13.29
CA SER A 174 -2.87 -11.77 13.14
C SER A 174 -3.61 -10.45 13.25
N PHE A 175 -4.10 -9.93 12.12
CA PHE A 175 -4.81 -8.65 12.11
C PHE A 175 -6.23 -8.77 12.69
N GLY A 176 -6.59 -9.91 13.29
CA GLY A 176 -7.93 -10.12 13.84
C GLY A 176 -9.02 -9.89 12.79
N LYS A 177 -10.11 -9.21 13.18
CA LYS A 177 -11.17 -8.78 12.27
C LYS A 177 -10.95 -7.35 11.73
N SER A 178 -9.74 -6.81 11.79
CA SER A 178 -9.49 -5.46 11.28
C SER A 178 -9.54 -5.44 9.77
N ASP A 179 -10.35 -4.50 9.27
CA ASP A 179 -10.40 -4.16 7.86
C ASP A 179 -9.13 -3.42 7.46
N MET A 180 -8.77 -3.53 6.18
CA MET A 180 -7.76 -2.65 5.59
C MET A 180 -8.44 -1.41 5.03
N LEU A 181 -7.90 -0.24 5.37
CA LEU A 181 -8.34 1.05 4.86
C LEU A 181 -7.33 1.56 3.83
N ILE A 182 -7.84 2.12 2.74
CA ILE A 182 -7.05 2.78 1.69
C ILE A 182 -7.55 4.21 1.55
N GLY A 183 -6.63 5.17 1.60
CA GLY A 183 -6.89 6.60 1.57
C GLY A 183 -7.36 7.20 2.90
N SER A 184 -7.41 6.40 3.97
CA SER A 184 -7.81 6.84 5.30
C SER A 184 -7.26 5.91 6.37
N GLY A 185 -7.28 6.34 7.64
CA GLY A 185 -6.81 5.53 8.75
C GLY A 185 -6.86 6.27 10.09
N THR A 186 -6.43 5.59 11.14
CA THR A 186 -6.39 6.08 12.51
C THR A 186 -4.97 6.20 13.01
N GLN A 187 -4.82 6.85 14.17
CA GLN A 187 -3.55 6.96 14.88
C GLN A 187 -2.93 5.58 15.13
N PHE A 188 -1.62 5.48 14.98
CA PHE A 188 -0.85 4.29 15.33
C PHE A 188 0.50 4.67 15.94
N ASN A 189 1.07 3.77 16.74
CA ASN A 189 2.37 3.96 17.36
C ASN A 189 3.45 3.54 16.37
N MET A 190 4.55 4.29 16.29
CA MET A 190 5.65 3.98 15.38
C MET A 190 6.99 4.43 15.96
N ASP A 191 8.08 3.84 15.50
CA ASP A 191 9.40 4.23 15.95
C ASP A 191 10.02 5.38 15.15
N GLY A 192 10.74 6.24 15.88
CA GLY A 192 11.81 7.10 15.37
C GLY A 192 11.44 8.24 14.43
N PHE A 193 10.17 8.40 14.04
CA PHE A 193 9.76 9.38 13.01
C PHE A 193 9.15 10.67 13.57
N VAL A 194 8.60 10.63 14.78
CA VAL A 194 7.95 11.77 15.45
C VAL A 194 8.33 11.77 16.92
N SER A 195 8.46 12.94 17.54
CA SER A 195 8.90 13.10 18.93
C SER A 195 8.06 12.35 19.97
N SER A 196 6.84 11.96 19.60
CA SER A 196 5.90 11.21 20.43
C SER A 196 5.88 9.70 20.18
N ASN A 197 6.60 9.16 19.18
CA ASN A 197 6.45 7.79 18.67
C ASN A 197 4.99 7.43 18.28
N VAL A 198 4.21 8.43 17.89
CA VAL A 198 2.79 8.30 17.54
C VAL A 198 2.51 9.06 16.26
N PHE A 199 2.19 8.34 15.19
CA PHE A 199 1.72 8.96 13.96
C PHE A 199 0.22 9.24 14.08
N THR A 200 -0.13 10.52 14.02
CA THR A 200 -1.51 10.98 14.06
C THR A 200 -1.87 11.56 12.70
N PRO A 201 -2.74 10.91 11.90
CA PRO A 201 -3.28 11.56 10.70
C PRO A 201 -4.07 12.79 11.12
N LYS A 202 -4.10 13.82 10.27
CA LYS A 202 -4.98 14.99 10.47
C LYS A 202 -5.96 15.18 9.31
N GLN A 203 -5.70 14.53 8.19
CA GLN A 203 -6.53 14.55 6.99
C GLN A 203 -6.56 13.13 6.40
N SER A 204 -7.65 12.77 5.72
CA SER A 204 -7.63 11.62 4.81
C SER A 204 -6.81 11.94 3.56
N PHE A 205 -6.39 10.92 2.82
CA PHE A 205 -5.52 11.09 1.66
C PHE A 205 -6.20 11.94 0.58
N SER A 206 -5.47 12.94 0.09
CA SER A 206 -5.85 13.74 -1.07
C SER A 206 -4.86 13.49 -2.20
N GLY A 207 -5.32 12.88 -3.29
CA GLY A 207 -4.46 12.53 -4.42
C GLY A 207 -5.05 11.39 -5.24
N SER A 208 -4.20 10.67 -5.96
CA SER A 208 -4.64 9.55 -6.80
C SER A 208 -3.83 8.29 -6.54
N LEU A 209 -4.49 7.13 -6.59
CA LEU A 209 -3.83 5.83 -6.63
C LEU A 209 -4.16 5.10 -7.92
N ASP A 210 -3.19 4.38 -8.45
CA ASP A 210 -3.36 3.46 -9.56
C ASP A 210 -2.66 2.11 -9.30
N GLU A 211 -3.17 1.04 -9.88
CA GLU A 211 -2.54 -0.29 -9.92
C GLU A 211 -2.14 -0.83 -8.53
N LEU A 212 -2.99 -0.68 -7.51
CA LEU A 212 -2.71 -1.19 -6.17
C LEU A 212 -2.78 -2.72 -6.13
N ARG A 213 -1.65 -3.34 -5.81
CA ARG A 213 -1.46 -4.79 -5.73
C ARG A 213 -0.88 -5.16 -4.39
N ILE A 214 -1.37 -6.27 -3.83
CA ILE A 214 -0.87 -6.84 -2.58
C ILE A 214 -0.49 -8.29 -2.81
N PHE A 215 0.71 -8.67 -2.40
CA PHE A 215 1.25 -10.02 -2.54
C PHE A 215 1.66 -10.61 -1.19
N HIS A 216 1.56 -11.94 -1.04
CA HIS A 216 2.23 -12.68 0.03
C HIS A 216 3.60 -13.21 -0.42
N SER A 217 4.38 -12.36 -1.07
CA SER A 217 5.76 -12.64 -1.48
C SER A 217 6.52 -11.34 -1.69
N ASP A 218 7.85 -11.43 -1.74
CA ASP A 218 8.67 -10.35 -2.25
C ASP A 218 8.62 -10.30 -3.77
N ARG A 219 8.92 -9.13 -4.33
CA ARG A 219 8.92 -8.89 -5.76
C ARG A 219 10.32 -8.46 -6.19
N SER A 220 10.98 -9.31 -6.98
CA SER A 220 12.32 -9.01 -7.48
C SER A 220 12.32 -7.75 -8.35
N ASP A 221 13.46 -7.06 -8.40
CA ASP A 221 13.64 -5.85 -9.21
C ASP A 221 13.24 -6.04 -10.67
N ASP A 222 13.56 -7.20 -11.24
CA ASP A 222 13.22 -7.52 -12.64
C ASP A 222 11.71 -7.66 -12.83
N LEU A 223 11.02 -8.31 -11.89
CA LEU A 223 9.56 -8.41 -11.92
C LEU A 223 8.90 -7.04 -11.74
N ARG A 224 9.40 -6.23 -10.80
CA ARG A 224 8.90 -4.87 -10.55
C ARG A 224 9.06 -4.00 -11.78
N LYS A 225 10.24 -3.94 -12.39
CA LYS A 225 10.47 -3.18 -13.63
C LYS A 225 9.63 -3.69 -14.80
N LYS A 226 9.47 -5.01 -14.91
CA LYS A 226 8.70 -5.62 -16.01
C LYS A 226 7.20 -5.32 -15.90
N PHE A 227 6.66 -5.33 -14.68
CA PHE A 227 5.22 -5.23 -14.42
C PHE A 227 4.75 -3.91 -13.83
N GLU A 228 5.64 -2.95 -13.59
CA GLU A 228 5.30 -1.58 -13.16
C GLU A 228 4.18 -1.01 -14.04
N LYS A 229 4.34 -1.04 -15.36
CA LYS A 229 3.37 -0.44 -16.31
C LYS A 229 2.43 -1.45 -16.96
N ARG A 230 2.42 -2.70 -16.51
CA ARG A 230 1.69 -3.80 -17.17
C ARG A 230 0.74 -4.47 -16.21
N GLN A 231 -0.41 -4.85 -16.73
CA GLN A 231 -1.34 -5.69 -15.98
C GLN A 231 -0.71 -7.05 -15.70
N ILE A 232 -1.03 -7.59 -14.53
CA ILE A 232 -0.66 -8.94 -14.12
C ILE A 232 -1.87 -9.86 -14.10
N TYR A 233 -1.61 -11.13 -14.30
CA TYR A 233 -2.61 -12.18 -14.11
C TYR A 233 -2.63 -12.62 -12.65
N ALA A 234 -3.80 -13.11 -12.21
CA ALA A 234 -3.92 -13.75 -10.92
C ALA A 234 -2.91 -14.91 -10.83
N ASN A 235 -2.26 -15.00 -9.67
CA ASN A 235 -1.37 -16.07 -9.29
C ASN A 235 -1.56 -16.34 -7.80
N GLU A 236 -0.90 -17.36 -7.27
CA GLU A 236 -1.08 -17.77 -5.87
C GLU A 236 -0.64 -16.69 -4.87
N ASP A 237 0.35 -15.86 -5.23
CA ASP A 237 0.88 -14.82 -4.34
C ASP A 237 0.02 -13.55 -4.34
N LEU A 238 -0.64 -13.23 -5.46
CA LEU A 238 -1.46 -12.02 -5.62
C LEU A 238 -2.76 -12.14 -4.82
N LYS A 239 -2.85 -11.39 -3.73
CA LYS A 239 -4.00 -11.44 -2.80
C LYS A 239 -5.04 -10.37 -3.05
N LEU A 240 -4.63 -9.21 -3.56
CA LEU A 240 -5.53 -8.12 -3.92
C LEU A 240 -4.98 -7.36 -5.12
N TYR A 241 -5.88 -6.95 -6.01
CA TYR A 241 -5.52 -6.12 -7.15
C TYR A 241 -6.65 -5.15 -7.49
N PHE A 242 -6.45 -3.88 -7.15
CA PHE A 242 -7.26 -2.77 -7.65
C PHE A 242 -6.58 -2.12 -8.84
N LYS A 243 -7.19 -2.28 -10.02
CA LYS A 243 -6.75 -1.64 -11.26
C LYS A 243 -7.26 -0.20 -11.41
N PHE A 244 -8.26 0.19 -10.62
CA PHE A 244 -8.93 1.51 -10.66
C PHE A 244 -9.36 1.97 -12.07
N ASN A 245 -9.65 1.01 -12.95
CA ASN A 245 -9.97 1.20 -14.36
C ASN A 245 -11.40 0.77 -14.70
N GLU A 246 -12.26 0.61 -13.69
CA GLU A 246 -13.68 0.35 -13.87
C GLU A 246 -14.41 1.70 -14.02
N PRO A 247 -15.17 1.91 -15.12
CA PRO A 247 -15.90 3.15 -15.40
C PRO A 247 -17.10 3.38 -14.48
#